data_AF-R2Q0Y6-F1
#
_entry.id   AF-R2Q0Y6-F1
#
_cell.length_a   1.000
_cell.length_b   1.000
_cell.length_c   1.000
_cell.angle_alpha   90.00
_cell.angle_beta   90.00
_cell.angle_gamma   90.00
#
_symmetry.space_group_name_H-M   'P 1'
#
loop_
_entity.id
_entity.type
_entity.pdbx_description
1 polymer ?
#
loop_
_entity_poly.entity_id
_entity_poly.type
_entity_poly.pdbx_seq_one_letter_code
_entity_poly.pdbx_strand_id
1 'polypeptide(L)'
;MSDLATDIMQWLEHSAAQKRNSKQLAYYDQLWQDLILEIQRIEGCEAPMDYEADFARMAQYSGPLYRVHHQFEPEHPFGIVESASFVSWTKQKKFAEYSWLEKGKEILFIEGKAEFPEIGIDLAGIKNWANKYEHPLAFNKCEAEQEVVFPLKLEHIVHMEIRLIA
;
A
#
# COMPACT_ATOMS: atom_id res chain seq x y z
N MET A 1 19.65 12.89 1.43
CA MET A 1 18.41 12.30 0.91
C MET A 1 18.40 10.85 1.37
N SER A 2 17.29 10.40 1.94
CA SER A 2 17.06 8.99 2.26
C SER A 2 17.09 8.18 0.96
N ASP A 3 17.65 6.98 0.95
CA ASP A 3 17.49 6.09 -0.20
C ASP A 3 16.09 5.45 -0.15
N LEU A 4 15.53 5.12 -1.32
CA LEU A 4 14.19 4.55 -1.43
C LEU A 4 14.01 3.29 -0.56
N ALA A 5 15.07 2.50 -0.41
CA ALA A 5 15.11 1.34 0.47
C ALA A 5 14.85 1.71 1.93
N THR A 6 15.55 2.72 2.44
CA THR A 6 15.39 3.26 3.80
C THR A 6 13.98 3.80 3.99
N ASP A 7 13.43 4.52 3.03
CA ASP A 7 12.07 5.06 3.12
C ASP A 7 11.00 3.97 3.14
N ILE A 8 11.14 2.92 2.31
CA ILE A 8 10.24 1.77 2.33
C ILE A 8 10.34 1.04 3.67
N MET A 9 11.55 0.81 4.18
CA MET A 9 11.74 0.16 5.48
C MET A 9 11.11 0.98 6.61
N GLN A 10 11.32 2.29 6.64
CA GLN A 10 10.68 3.18 7.61
C GLN A 10 9.15 3.18 7.46
N TRP A 11 8.62 3.14 6.24
CA TRP A 11 7.19 3.01 6.00
C TRP A 11 6.63 1.73 6.63
N LEU A 12 7.26 0.58 6.37
CA LEU A 12 6.86 -0.74 6.87
C LEU A 12 6.96 -0.84 8.39
N GLU A 13 8.05 -0.35 9.00
CA GLU A 13 8.29 -0.39 10.44
C GLU A 13 7.34 0.51 11.23
N HIS A 14 6.84 1.57 10.61
CA HIS A 14 5.97 2.54 11.27
C HIS A 14 4.58 1.96 11.63
N SER A 15 4.19 0.83 11.06
CA SER A 15 2.94 0.15 11.37
C SER A 15 2.82 -0.33 12.83
N ALA A 16 3.92 -0.41 13.59
CA ALA A 16 3.95 -1.09 14.88
C ALA A 16 4.14 -0.23 16.14
N ALA A 17 4.56 1.05 16.06
CA ALA A 17 5.07 1.74 17.25
C ALA A 17 4.71 3.23 17.45
N GLN A 18 4.38 4.00 16.41
CA GLN A 18 4.13 5.44 16.55
C GLN A 18 3.03 5.89 15.57
N LYS A 19 2.34 7.00 15.84
CA LYS A 19 1.47 7.67 14.86
C LYS A 19 2.30 8.65 14.04
N ARG A 20 2.14 8.66 12.71
CA ARG A 20 2.89 9.58 11.84
C ARG A 20 2.41 11.00 12.16
N ASN A 21 3.34 11.93 12.33
CA ASN A 21 2.96 13.33 12.39
C ASN A 21 2.61 13.85 10.97
N SER A 22 1.99 15.02 10.90
CA SER A 22 1.55 15.61 9.62
C SER A 22 2.68 15.82 8.61
N LYS A 23 3.90 16.12 9.05
CA LYS A 23 5.06 16.27 8.16
C LYS A 23 5.50 14.95 7.57
N GLN A 24 5.49 13.88 8.36
CA GLN A 24 5.82 12.53 7.89
C GLN A 24 4.76 12.02 6.91
N LEU A 25 3.47 12.28 7.16
CA LEU A 25 2.40 11.93 6.22
C LEU A 25 2.60 12.62 4.87
N ALA A 26 2.83 13.94 4.88
CA ALA A 26 3.08 14.70 3.66
C ALA A 26 4.35 14.23 2.91
N TYR A 27 5.40 13.86 3.64
CA TYR A 27 6.62 13.30 3.03
C TYR A 27 6.33 12.00 2.28
N TYR A 28 5.63 11.05 2.92
CA TYR A 28 5.31 9.78 2.28
C TYR A 28 4.32 9.94 1.14
N ASP A 29 3.31 10.80 1.28
CA ASP A 29 2.39 11.08 0.17
C ASP A 29 3.14 11.58 -1.07
N GLN A 30 4.11 12.48 -0.88
CA GLN A 30 4.97 12.93 -1.98
C GLN A 30 5.85 11.80 -2.53
N LEU A 31 6.47 10.98 -1.67
CA LEU A 31 7.30 9.84 -2.09
C LEU A 31 6.51 8.88 -3.01
N TRP A 32 5.28 8.51 -2.62
CA TRP A 32 4.45 7.61 -3.40
C TRP A 32 3.99 8.24 -4.70
N GLN A 33 3.65 9.53 -4.69
CA GLN A 33 3.31 10.26 -5.90
C GLN A 33 4.49 10.31 -6.88
N ASP A 34 5.70 10.58 -6.39
CA ASP A 34 6.91 10.61 -7.22
C ASP A 34 7.21 9.24 -7.84
N LEU A 35 7.01 8.14 -7.09
CA LEU A 35 7.15 6.78 -7.61
C LEU A 35 6.14 6.47 -8.71
N ILE A 36 4.88 6.88 -8.56
CA ILE A 36 3.85 6.70 -9.59
C ILE A 36 4.24 7.47 -10.86
N LEU A 37 4.69 8.72 -10.72
CA LEU A 37 5.12 9.54 -11.85
C LEU A 37 6.34 8.92 -12.56
N GLU A 38 7.27 8.34 -11.81
CA GLU A 38 8.44 7.66 -12.38
C GLU A 38 8.03 6.38 -13.15
N ILE A 39 7.12 5.58 -12.60
CA ILE A 39 6.56 4.42 -13.31
C ILE A 39 5.91 4.87 -14.62
N GLN A 40 5.06 5.89 -14.58
CA GLN A 40 4.40 6.44 -15.77
C GLN A 40 5.40 6.99 -16.80
N ARG A 41 6.48 7.64 -16.34
CA ARG A 41 7.57 8.11 -17.21
C ARG A 41 8.25 6.95 -17.93
N ILE A 42 8.53 5.85 -17.21
CA ILE A 42 9.15 4.65 -17.78
C ILE A 42 8.21 3.98 -18.79
N GLU A 43 6.92 3.85 -18.48
CA GLU A 43 5.92 3.27 -19.39
C GLU A 43 5.70 4.11 -20.65
N GLY A 44 5.85 5.43 -20.56
CA GLY A 44 5.82 6.34 -21.70
C GLY A 44 7.12 6.39 -22.51
N CYS A 45 8.19 5.73 -22.07
CA CYS A 45 9.46 5.68 -22.77
C CYS A 45 9.39 4.66 -23.92
N GLU A 46 9.82 5.03 -25.12
CA GLU A 46 9.83 4.13 -26.28
C GLU A 46 10.83 2.97 -26.12
N ALA A 47 11.95 3.22 -25.44
CA ALA A 47 13.02 2.26 -25.23
C ALA A 47 13.65 2.42 -23.83
N PRO A 48 12.91 2.08 -22.75
CA PRO A 48 13.46 2.09 -21.40
C PRO A 48 14.58 1.05 -21.27
N MET A 49 15.52 1.29 -20.36
CA MET A 49 16.51 0.26 -20.03
C MET A 49 15.82 -0.95 -19.38
N ASP A 50 16.34 -2.16 -19.57
CA ASP A 50 15.74 -3.39 -19.02
C ASP A 50 15.45 -3.29 -17.52
N TYR A 51 16.34 -2.65 -16.75
CA TYR A 51 16.16 -2.45 -15.32
C TYR A 51 14.99 -1.53 -14.99
N GLU A 52 14.75 -0.49 -15.80
CA GLU A 52 13.64 0.45 -15.62
C GLU A 52 12.32 -0.23 -15.97
N ALA A 53 12.28 -0.94 -17.11
CA ALA A 53 11.11 -1.68 -17.55
C ALA A 53 10.68 -2.73 -16.52
N ASP A 54 11.65 -3.47 -15.95
CA ASP A 54 11.36 -4.41 -14.88
C ASP A 54 10.93 -3.73 -13.58
N PHE A 55 11.49 -2.56 -13.25
CA PHE A 55 11.02 -1.78 -12.10
C PHE A 55 9.55 -1.41 -12.26
N ALA A 56 9.20 -0.75 -13.37
CA ALA A 56 7.82 -0.32 -13.65
C ALA A 56 6.84 -1.49 -13.65
N ARG A 57 7.22 -2.62 -14.27
CA ARG A 57 6.38 -3.82 -14.32
C ARG A 57 6.19 -4.49 -12.96
N MET A 58 7.24 -4.55 -12.13
CA MET A 58 7.18 -5.23 -10.84
C MET A 58 6.56 -4.33 -9.75
N ALA A 59 6.85 -3.03 -9.76
CA ALA A 59 6.42 -2.10 -8.74
C ALA A 59 4.95 -1.68 -8.87
N GLN A 60 4.31 -1.88 -10.03
CA GLN A 60 2.90 -1.56 -10.22
C GLN A 60 1.98 -2.70 -9.80
N TYR A 61 0.80 -2.35 -9.29
CA TYR A 61 -0.29 -3.28 -9.01
C TYR A 61 -1.61 -2.76 -9.57
N SER A 62 -2.35 -3.66 -10.22
CA SER A 62 -3.75 -3.49 -10.58
C SER A 62 -4.50 -4.75 -10.17
N GLY A 63 -5.63 -4.59 -9.49
CA GLY A 63 -6.42 -5.69 -8.98
C GLY A 63 -7.11 -5.37 -7.64
N PRO A 64 -7.72 -6.40 -7.03
CA PRO A 64 -8.39 -6.27 -5.74
C PRO A 64 -7.44 -5.84 -4.63
N LEU A 65 -7.91 -4.98 -3.74
CA LEU A 65 -7.22 -4.50 -2.55
C LEU A 65 -8.09 -4.73 -1.32
N TYR A 66 -7.47 -5.06 -0.19
CA TYR A 66 -8.19 -5.27 1.06
C TYR A 66 -7.55 -4.47 2.19
N ARG A 67 -8.38 -3.92 3.09
CA ARG A 67 -7.93 -3.17 4.27
C ARG A 67 -8.90 -3.38 5.43
N VAL A 68 -8.37 -3.30 6.65
CA VAL A 68 -9.14 -3.40 7.89
C VAL A 68 -8.94 -2.15 8.75
N HIS A 69 -10.02 -1.61 9.33
CA HIS A 69 -9.97 -0.53 10.32
C HIS A 69 -10.59 -1.00 11.64
N HIS A 70 -9.92 -0.70 12.76
CA HIS A 70 -10.35 -1.07 14.12
C HIS A 70 -11.09 0.06 14.85
N GLN A 71 -10.94 1.30 14.40
CA GLN A 71 -11.58 2.48 14.98
C GLN A 71 -12.26 3.21 13.84
N PHE A 72 -13.57 3.05 13.75
CA PHE A 72 -14.40 3.65 12.70
C PHE A 72 -15.69 4.17 13.33
N GLU A 73 -16.18 5.32 12.86
CA GLU A 73 -17.45 5.89 13.28
C GLU A 73 -18.55 5.45 12.29
N PRO A 74 -19.59 4.71 12.73
CA PRO A 74 -20.60 4.17 11.82
C PRO A 74 -21.40 5.23 11.03
N GLU A 75 -21.42 6.49 11.50
CA GLU A 75 -22.40 7.50 11.08
C GLU A 75 -21.96 8.38 9.89
N HIS A 76 -20.70 8.32 9.44
CA HIS A 76 -20.18 9.09 8.28
C HIS A 76 -19.36 8.19 7.35
N PRO A 77 -19.67 8.13 6.05
CA PRO A 77 -19.61 6.88 5.25
C PRO A 77 -18.79 5.75 5.90
N PHE A 78 -19.35 5.15 6.95
CA PHE A 78 -18.79 4.03 7.72
C PHE A 78 -17.39 4.23 8.36
N GLY A 79 -17.01 5.47 8.70
CA GLY A 79 -15.79 5.80 9.43
C GLY A 79 -14.56 5.98 8.55
N ILE A 80 -14.75 6.06 7.24
CA ILE A 80 -13.70 6.42 6.29
C ILE A 80 -13.76 7.91 6.04
N VAL A 81 -12.78 8.64 6.59
CA VAL A 81 -12.49 10.00 6.15
C VAL A 81 -11.71 9.86 4.84
N GLU A 82 -12.31 10.23 3.73
CA GLU A 82 -11.58 10.32 2.46
C GLU A 82 -10.33 11.16 2.67
N SER A 83 -9.20 10.60 2.27
CA SER A 83 -7.96 11.35 2.18
C SER A 83 -7.29 10.96 0.88
N ALA A 84 -6.82 11.97 0.15
CA ALA A 84 -5.89 11.73 -0.95
C ALA A 84 -4.57 11.08 -0.48
N SER A 85 -4.34 10.98 0.83
CA SER A 85 -3.18 10.31 1.39
C SER A 85 -3.15 8.83 1.05
N PHE A 86 -1.94 8.37 0.78
CA PHE A 86 -1.65 6.98 0.51
C PHE A 86 -1.75 6.16 1.79
N VAL A 87 -2.34 4.97 1.68
CA VAL A 87 -2.45 4.03 2.79
C VAL A 87 -2.02 2.64 2.37
N SER A 88 -1.71 1.81 3.36
CA SER A 88 -1.39 0.40 3.16
C SER A 88 -2.65 -0.42 2.86
N TRP A 89 -2.59 -1.21 1.81
CA TRP A 89 -3.57 -2.25 1.47
C TRP A 89 -2.85 -3.60 1.38
N THR A 90 -3.61 -4.68 1.39
CA THR A 90 -3.07 -6.02 1.10
C THR A 90 -3.72 -6.61 -0.16
N LYS A 91 -2.96 -7.39 -0.93
CA LYS A 91 -3.50 -8.26 -2.01
C LYS A 91 -4.24 -9.48 -1.47
N GLN A 92 -4.06 -9.81 -0.20
CA GLN A 92 -4.56 -11.05 0.39
C GLN A 92 -5.83 -10.81 1.21
N LYS A 93 -6.98 -11.24 0.66
CA LYS A 93 -8.27 -11.17 1.36
C LYS A 93 -8.25 -11.83 2.74
N LYS A 94 -7.52 -12.95 2.88
CA LYS A 94 -7.36 -13.71 4.13
C LYS A 94 -6.37 -13.07 5.11
N PHE A 95 -5.57 -12.10 4.68
CA PHE A 95 -4.63 -11.42 5.58
C PHE A 95 -5.31 -10.37 6.45
N ALA A 96 -6.54 -9.99 6.09
CA ALA A 96 -7.49 -9.38 7.01
C ALA A 96 -7.88 -10.29 8.20
N GLU A 97 -7.32 -11.50 8.33
CA GLU A 97 -7.57 -12.45 9.42
C GLU A 97 -6.34 -12.71 10.33
N TYR A 98 -5.16 -12.10 10.12
CA TYR A 98 -3.93 -12.42 10.89
C TYR A 98 -3.22 -11.28 11.66
N SER A 99 -2.66 -11.70 12.81
CA SER A 99 -1.79 -11.13 13.87
C SER A 99 -2.22 -9.94 14.76
N TRP A 100 -3.03 -8.98 14.31
CA TRP A 100 -3.43 -7.80 15.11
C TRP A 100 -4.90 -7.79 15.55
N LEU A 101 -5.65 -8.80 15.10
CA LEU A 101 -7.10 -8.86 15.25
C LEU A 101 -7.45 -9.51 16.57
N GLU A 102 -7.72 -8.68 17.58
CA GLU A 102 -8.27 -9.14 18.85
C GLU A 102 -9.67 -9.73 18.62
N LYS A 103 -9.84 -11.02 18.96
CA LYS A 103 -11.14 -11.70 18.93
C LYS A 103 -12.21 -10.88 19.65
N GLY A 104 -13.42 -10.85 19.09
CA GLY A 104 -14.55 -10.14 19.65
C GLY A 104 -14.56 -8.62 19.42
N LYS A 105 -13.60 -8.05 18.68
CA LYS A 105 -13.69 -6.67 18.20
C LYS A 105 -14.41 -6.60 16.86
N GLU A 106 -15.24 -5.57 16.71
CA GLU A 106 -15.78 -5.17 15.42
C GLU A 106 -14.69 -4.51 14.59
N ILE A 107 -14.68 -4.83 13.30
CA ILE A 107 -13.80 -4.24 12.31
C ILE A 107 -14.61 -3.76 11.13
N LEU A 108 -14.13 -2.70 10.49
CA LEU A 108 -14.56 -2.34 9.14
C LEU A 108 -13.62 -3.01 8.15
N PHE A 109 -14.16 -3.98 7.41
CA PHE A 109 -13.48 -4.57 6.26
C PHE A 109 -13.81 -3.75 5.01
N ILE A 110 -12.77 -3.39 4.26
CA ILE A 110 -12.86 -2.58 3.05
C ILE A 110 -12.24 -3.39 1.92
N GLU A 111 -13.01 -3.59 0.86
CA GLU A 111 -12.56 -4.12 -0.41
C GLU A 111 -12.53 -2.98 -1.43
N GLY A 112 -11.33 -2.70 -1.94
CA GLY A 112 -11.10 -1.73 -2.99
C GLY A 112 -10.53 -2.36 -4.25
N LYS A 113 -10.28 -1.54 -5.27
CA LYS A 113 -9.66 -1.98 -6.51
C LYS A 113 -8.72 -0.90 -7.06
N ALA A 114 -7.49 -1.29 -7.35
CA ALA A 114 -6.59 -0.48 -8.18
C ALA A 114 -6.79 -0.85 -9.64
N GLU A 115 -6.98 0.14 -10.50
CA GLU A 115 -7.16 -0.03 -11.94
C GLU A 115 -6.50 1.12 -12.68
N PHE A 116 -5.93 0.83 -13.85
CA PHE A 116 -5.40 1.87 -14.74
C PHE A 116 -6.45 2.97 -15.00
N PRO A 117 -6.10 4.26 -14.92
CA PRO A 117 -4.74 4.80 -14.79
C PRO A 117 -4.20 4.92 -13.34
N GLU A 118 -5.01 4.60 -12.33
CA GLU A 118 -4.63 4.70 -10.92
C GLU A 118 -4.14 3.35 -10.39
N ILE A 119 -2.83 3.15 -10.50
CA ILE A 119 -2.12 1.95 -10.06
C ILE A 119 -1.78 2.02 -8.56
N GLY A 120 -1.68 0.84 -7.93
CA GLY A 120 -1.04 0.68 -6.62
C GLY A 120 0.46 0.46 -6.74
N ILE A 121 1.20 0.78 -5.68
CA ILE A 121 2.63 0.48 -5.55
C ILE A 121 2.82 -0.84 -4.79
N ASP A 122 3.28 -1.89 -5.48
CA ASP A 122 3.57 -3.21 -4.94
C ASP A 122 4.93 -3.23 -4.25
N LEU A 123 4.94 -3.21 -2.91
CA LEU A 123 6.20 -3.22 -2.16
C LEU A 123 6.97 -4.53 -2.37
N ALA A 124 6.27 -5.68 -2.41
CA ALA A 124 6.92 -6.96 -2.69
C ALA A 124 7.52 -6.99 -4.11
N GLY A 125 6.87 -6.33 -5.05
CA GLY A 125 7.37 -6.06 -6.39
C GLY A 125 8.69 -5.29 -6.40
N ILE A 126 8.76 -4.16 -5.67
CA ILE A 126 9.98 -3.36 -5.52
C ILE A 126 11.11 -4.19 -4.91
N LYS A 127 10.83 -4.99 -3.87
CA LYS A 127 11.81 -5.92 -3.29
C LYS A 127 12.34 -6.91 -4.31
N ASN A 128 11.46 -7.55 -5.07
CA ASN A 128 11.85 -8.55 -6.07
C ASN A 128 12.73 -7.94 -7.15
N TRP A 129 12.40 -6.71 -7.59
CA TRP A 129 13.24 -5.95 -8.50
C TRP A 129 14.61 -5.67 -7.88
N ALA A 130 14.66 -5.11 -6.68
CA ALA A 130 15.92 -4.75 -6.02
C ALA A 130 16.83 -5.98 -5.84
N ASN A 131 16.26 -7.11 -5.41
CA ASN A 131 16.98 -8.38 -5.27
C ASN A 131 17.49 -8.93 -6.61
N LYS A 132 16.74 -8.76 -7.71
CA LYS A 132 17.14 -9.19 -9.05
C LYS A 132 18.39 -8.44 -9.53
N TYR A 133 18.56 -7.18 -9.14
CA TYR A 133 19.66 -6.30 -9.56
C TYR A 133 20.70 -6.07 -8.45
N GLU A 134 20.90 -7.07 -7.58
CA GLU A 134 21.97 -7.08 -6.55
C GLU A 134 21.89 -5.94 -5.51
N HIS A 135 20.69 -5.38 -5.30
CA HIS A 135 20.37 -4.43 -4.23
C HIS A 135 19.45 -5.10 -3.19
N PRO A 136 19.98 -5.98 -2.31
CA PRO A 136 19.14 -6.83 -1.48
C PRO A 136 18.28 -6.04 -0.49
N LEU A 137 16.97 -6.27 -0.51
CA LEU A 137 15.98 -5.76 0.44
C LEU A 137 15.33 -6.91 1.21
N ALA A 138 15.18 -6.75 2.53
CA ALA A 138 14.62 -7.78 3.41
C ALA A 138 13.47 -7.24 4.27
N PHE A 139 12.24 -7.63 3.93
CA PHE A 139 11.01 -7.18 4.59
C PHE A 139 10.49 -8.17 5.64
N ASN A 140 11.38 -8.69 6.49
CA ASN A 140 11.25 -9.90 7.32
C ASN A 140 9.88 -10.16 8.03
N LYS A 141 9.03 -9.15 8.25
CA LYS A 141 7.67 -9.32 8.81
C LYS A 141 6.53 -8.99 7.83
N CYS A 142 6.72 -8.03 6.93
CA CYS A 142 5.67 -7.48 6.07
C CYS A 142 5.49 -8.24 4.74
N GLU A 143 6.38 -9.19 4.44
CA GLU A 143 6.33 -9.97 3.20
C GLU A 143 5.08 -10.85 3.08
N ALA A 144 4.58 -11.37 4.21
CA ALA A 144 3.36 -12.15 4.25
C ALA A 144 2.12 -11.30 3.96
N GLU A 145 2.17 -9.98 4.15
CA GLU A 145 1.02 -9.09 3.97
C GLU A 145 0.80 -8.74 2.50
N GLN A 146 1.80 -8.94 1.63
CA GLN A 146 1.74 -8.52 0.22
C GLN A 146 1.22 -7.08 0.09
N GLU A 147 1.87 -6.17 0.82
CA GLU A 147 1.44 -4.79 0.94
C GLU A 147 1.47 -4.04 -0.40
N VAL A 148 0.41 -3.28 -0.64
CA VAL A 148 0.27 -2.36 -1.76
C VAL A 148 -0.06 -0.98 -1.20
N VAL A 149 0.68 0.04 -1.63
CA VAL A 149 0.40 1.43 -1.26
C VAL A 149 -0.52 2.05 -2.29
N PHE A 150 -1.68 2.56 -1.84
CA PHE A 150 -2.73 3.08 -2.71
C PHE A 150 -3.62 4.09 -1.94
N PRO A 151 -4.10 5.18 -2.56
CA PRO A 151 -4.93 6.17 -1.87
C PRO A 151 -6.28 5.58 -1.42
N LEU A 152 -6.83 6.10 -0.33
CA LEU A 152 -8.15 5.73 0.17
C LEU A 152 -9.20 6.74 -0.30
N LYS A 153 -9.76 6.48 -1.48
CA LYS A 153 -10.86 7.27 -2.07
C LYS A 153 -12.12 6.42 -2.20
N LEU A 154 -13.30 6.99 -1.99
CA LEU A 154 -14.57 6.24 -2.08
C LEU A 154 -14.80 5.67 -3.48
N GLU A 155 -14.31 6.34 -4.53
CA GLU A 155 -14.42 5.86 -5.92
C GLU A 155 -13.73 4.52 -6.19
N HIS A 156 -12.74 4.16 -5.38
CA HIS A 156 -12.03 2.88 -5.47
C HIS A 156 -12.61 1.79 -4.59
N ILE A 157 -13.54 2.13 -3.70
CA ILE A 157 -14.13 1.18 -2.75
C ILE A 157 -15.27 0.45 -3.46
N VAL A 158 -15.14 -0.87 -3.54
CA VAL A 158 -16.11 -1.76 -4.17
C VAL A 158 -17.09 -2.31 -3.13
N HIS A 159 -16.60 -2.59 -1.92
CA HIS A 159 -17.43 -3.15 -0.86
C HIS A 159 -16.90 -2.76 0.53
N MET A 160 -17.82 -2.57 1.47
CA MET A 160 -17.54 -2.36 2.88
C MET A 160 -18.49 -3.19 3.72
N GLU A 161 -17.97 -3.77 4.79
CA GLU A 161 -18.76 -4.55 5.74
C GLU A 161 -18.17 -4.47 7.15
N ILE A 162 -19.05 -4.41 8.14
CA ILE A 162 -18.64 -4.56 9.54
C ILE A 162 -18.60 -6.06 9.84
N ARG A 163 -17.45 -6.54 10.33
CA ARG A 163 -17.27 -7.94 10.74
C ARG A 163 -16.91 -8.01 12.22
N LEU A 164 -17.42 -9.04 12.89
CA LEU A 164 -16.96 -9.42 14.21
C LEU A 164 -15.86 -10.48 14.05
N ILE A 165 -14.69 -10.25 14.64
CA ILE A 165 -13.60 -11.23 14.60
C ILE A 165 -13.97 -12.42 15.50
N ALA A 166 -14.13 -13.60 14.89
CA ALA A 166 -14.50 -14.85 15.58
C ALA A 166 -13.33 -15.52 16.32
#